data_AF-A0A0N9Y1T8-F1
#
_entry.id   AF-A0A0N9Y1T8-F1
#
_cell.length_a   1.000
_cell.length_b   1.000
_cell.length_c   1.000
_cell.angle_alpha   90.00
_cell.angle_beta   90.00
_cell.angle_gamma   90.00
#
_symmetry.space_group_name_H-M   'P 1'
#
loop_
_entity.id
_entity.type
_entity.pdbx_description
1 polymer ?
#
loop_
_entity_poly.entity_id
_entity_poly.type
_entity_poly.pdbx_seq_one_letter_code
_entity_poly.pdbx_strand_id
1 'polypeptide(L)'
;MSVSVLPYAYGASSWIADYGTAGPPVAADMATVSSSLDEVLAAEVREAQIAMGCTAEELLLAALSRTVARTIGEGVLVVDIVSGPERAGYRRVGVSCVSHRGMSGPELLAAARPVADNGEHLSADVEFAYGGGPRSGQCEHPLAVHIRRDSATTMRLDWRFDSRGFDHCTVQELSEQFPLALIEVTSG
;
A
#
# COMPACT_ATOMS: atom_id res chain seq x y z
N MET A 1 12.45 -38.86 27.85
CA MET A 1 11.27 -37.98 27.77
C MET A 1 11.63 -36.86 26.83
N SER A 2 11.17 -36.94 25.57
CA SER A 2 11.47 -35.94 24.55
C SER A 2 10.47 -34.80 24.68
N VAL A 3 10.98 -33.60 24.93
CA VAL A 3 10.19 -32.37 24.87
C VAL A 3 9.96 -32.08 23.39
N SER A 4 8.73 -32.28 22.91
CA SER A 4 8.32 -31.81 21.60
C SER A 4 8.35 -30.29 21.59
N VAL A 5 9.39 -29.72 20.97
CA VAL A 5 9.39 -28.30 20.60
C VAL A 5 8.37 -28.17 19.49
N LEU A 6 7.24 -27.51 19.79
CA LEU A 6 6.25 -27.13 18.78
C LEU A 6 6.97 -26.38 17.65
N PRO A 7 6.66 -26.64 16.37
CA PRO A 7 7.17 -25.81 15.30
C PRO A 7 6.70 -24.38 15.58
N TYR A 8 7.67 -23.48 15.76
CA TYR A 8 7.45 -22.04 15.76
C TYR A 8 6.61 -21.74 14.51
N ALA A 9 5.34 -21.40 14.70
CA ALA A 9 4.62 -20.66 13.69
C ALA A 9 5.30 -19.29 13.69
N TYR A 10 6.39 -19.16 12.92
CA TYR A 10 6.95 -17.86 12.57
C TYR A 10 5.80 -17.13 11.87
N GLY A 11 5.10 -16.27 12.60
CA GLY A 11 4.36 -15.19 11.98
C GLY A 11 5.39 -14.49 11.09
N ALA A 12 5.17 -14.51 9.78
CA ALA A 12 6.01 -13.75 8.87
C ALA A 12 5.80 -12.28 9.26
N SER A 13 6.73 -11.74 10.06
CA SER A 13 6.71 -10.33 10.41
C SER A 13 7.02 -9.56 9.15
N SER A 14 6.01 -8.87 8.62
CA SER A 14 6.23 -7.87 7.58
C SER A 14 7.16 -6.79 8.13
N TRP A 15 8.15 -6.35 7.35
CA TRP A 15 9.13 -5.36 7.80
C TRP A 15 8.52 -3.96 7.99
N ILE A 16 7.30 -3.75 7.48
CA ILE A 16 6.55 -2.50 7.68
C ILE A 16 5.69 -2.50 8.95
N ALA A 17 5.51 -3.65 9.61
CA ALA A 17 4.73 -3.73 10.84
C ALA A 17 5.55 -3.29 12.07
N ASP A 18 4.91 -2.58 13.00
CA ASP A 18 5.52 -2.15 14.26
C ASP A 18 5.79 -3.35 15.19
N TYR A 19 4.89 -4.36 15.14
CA TYR A 19 4.97 -5.56 15.96
C TYR A 19 4.70 -6.84 15.16
N GLY A 20 5.35 -7.93 15.56
CA GLY A 20 5.05 -9.26 15.02
C GLY A 20 3.72 -9.79 15.54
N THR A 21 2.89 -10.34 14.65
CA THR A 21 1.60 -10.95 14.98
C THR A 21 1.60 -12.45 14.71
N ALA A 22 0.75 -13.19 15.41
CA ALA A 22 0.56 -14.61 15.20
C ALA A 22 -0.66 -14.86 14.30
N GLY A 23 -0.42 -15.40 13.11
CA GLY A 23 -1.47 -15.72 12.14
C GLY A 23 -2.12 -14.48 11.49
N PRO A 24 -3.05 -14.69 10.54
CA PRO A 24 -3.74 -13.60 9.85
C PRO A 24 -4.68 -12.83 10.79
N PRO A 25 -4.99 -11.55 10.50
CA PRO A 25 -5.98 -10.80 11.26
C PRO A 25 -7.40 -11.36 11.11
N VAL A 26 -8.23 -11.11 12.12
CA VAL A 26 -9.69 -11.27 12.01
C VAL A 26 -10.37 -9.91 12.01
N ALA A 27 -11.66 -9.88 11.67
CA ALA A 27 -12.42 -8.63 11.58
C ALA A 27 -12.40 -7.77 12.86
N ALA A 28 -12.27 -8.39 14.04
CA ALA A 28 -12.18 -7.69 15.32
C ALA A 28 -10.81 -7.04 15.59
N ASP A 29 -9.75 -7.47 14.89
CA ASP A 29 -8.41 -6.91 15.01
C ASP A 29 -8.24 -5.66 14.14
N MET A 30 -9.13 -5.45 13.18
CA MET A 30 -8.99 -4.43 12.15
C MET A 30 -9.46 -3.05 12.62
N ALA A 31 -8.61 -2.05 12.41
CA ALA A 31 -8.94 -0.62 12.53
C ALA A 31 -8.88 0.07 11.16
N THR A 32 -9.42 1.29 11.08
CA THR A 32 -9.45 2.09 9.84
C THR A 32 -9.06 3.54 10.10
N VAL A 33 -8.16 4.08 9.28
CA VAL A 33 -7.92 5.52 9.11
C VAL A 33 -8.42 5.93 7.74
N SER A 34 -9.35 6.87 7.68
CA SER A 34 -9.92 7.39 6.42
C SER A 34 -9.51 8.83 6.19
N SER A 35 -9.18 9.16 4.95
CA SER A 35 -8.88 10.52 4.48
C SER A 35 -9.39 10.73 3.06
N SER A 36 -9.17 11.91 2.50
CA SER A 36 -9.60 12.26 1.15
C SER A 36 -8.53 13.06 0.41
N LEU A 37 -8.34 12.76 -0.87
CA LEU A 37 -7.68 13.65 -1.81
C LEU A 37 -8.74 14.60 -2.38
N ASP A 38 -8.46 15.89 -2.30
CA ASP A 38 -9.33 16.94 -2.79
C ASP A 38 -9.35 17.02 -4.33
N GLU A 39 -10.08 18.02 -4.83
CA GLU A 39 -10.23 18.23 -6.27
C GLU A 39 -8.93 18.60 -6.98
N VAL A 40 -8.00 19.27 -6.29
CA VAL A 40 -6.71 19.67 -6.83
C VAL A 40 -5.86 18.43 -7.02
N LEU A 41 -5.66 17.63 -5.96
CA LEU A 41 -4.87 16.40 -6.04
C LEU A 41 -5.47 15.38 -7.00
N ALA A 42 -6.80 15.27 -7.06
CA ALA A 42 -7.43 14.41 -8.04
C ALA A 42 -7.25 14.89 -9.49
N ALA A 43 -7.14 16.21 -9.72
CA ALA A 43 -6.82 16.79 -11.02
C ALA A 43 -5.35 16.52 -11.39
N GLU A 44 -4.43 16.75 -10.45
CA GLU A 44 -3.00 16.45 -10.60
C GLU A 44 -2.77 15.00 -11.05
N VAL A 45 -3.46 14.02 -10.46
CA VAL A 45 -3.40 12.62 -10.91
C VAL A 45 -3.82 12.49 -12.38
N ARG A 46 -4.93 13.11 -12.80
CA ARG A 46 -5.41 13.00 -14.19
C ARG A 46 -4.45 13.65 -15.18
N GLU A 47 -3.87 14.79 -14.82
CA GLU A 47 -2.92 15.53 -15.65
C GLU A 47 -1.59 14.76 -15.77
N ALA A 48 -1.08 14.24 -14.66
CA ALA A 48 0.09 13.39 -14.60
C ALA A 48 -0.05 12.11 -15.45
N GLN A 49 -1.24 11.49 -15.47
CA GLN A 49 -1.51 10.34 -16.34
C GLN A 49 -1.28 10.68 -17.82
N ILE A 50 -1.74 11.85 -18.26
CA ILE A 50 -1.60 12.32 -19.64
C ILE A 50 -0.13 12.67 -19.93
N ALA A 51 0.51 13.41 -19.03
CA ALA A 51 1.88 13.89 -19.22
C ALA A 51 2.91 12.74 -19.23
N MET A 52 2.77 11.76 -18.35
CA MET A 52 3.71 10.65 -18.20
C MET A 52 3.32 9.38 -18.97
N GLY A 53 2.12 9.34 -19.57
CA GLY A 53 1.64 8.18 -20.32
C GLY A 53 1.46 6.93 -19.46
N CYS A 54 0.96 7.09 -18.24
CA CYS A 54 0.80 6.02 -17.25
C CYS A 54 -0.64 5.95 -16.72
N THR A 55 -0.91 4.89 -15.94
CA THR A 55 -2.19 4.70 -15.27
C THR A 55 -2.23 5.36 -13.90
N ALA A 56 -3.41 5.72 -13.41
CA ALA A 56 -3.59 6.18 -12.03
C ALA A 56 -3.16 5.12 -11.01
N GLU A 57 -3.32 3.82 -11.33
CA GLU A 57 -2.82 2.72 -10.50
C GLU A 57 -1.30 2.82 -10.30
N GLU A 58 -0.53 3.06 -11.37
CA GLU A 58 0.93 3.20 -11.30
C GLU A 58 1.36 4.45 -10.53
N LEU A 59 0.67 5.59 -10.73
CA LEU A 59 0.96 6.83 -9.98
C LEU A 59 0.70 6.67 -8.48
N LEU A 60 -0.44 6.08 -8.12
CA LEU A 60 -0.83 5.87 -6.73
C LEU A 60 0.03 4.80 -6.07
N LEU A 61 0.49 3.78 -6.81
CA LEU A 61 1.45 2.80 -6.33
C LEU A 61 2.84 3.42 -6.11
N ALA A 62 3.28 4.31 -6.99
CA ALA A 62 4.52 5.08 -6.80
C ALA A 62 4.42 6.02 -5.59
N ALA A 63 3.26 6.66 -5.39
CA ALA A 63 3.00 7.44 -4.19
C ALA A 63 3.03 6.56 -2.94
N LEU A 64 2.44 5.36 -2.97
CA LEU A 64 2.48 4.41 -1.86
C LEU A 64 3.92 4.00 -1.50
N SER A 65 4.73 3.59 -2.47
CA SER A 65 6.12 3.18 -2.18
C SER A 65 6.95 4.34 -1.63
N ARG A 66 6.72 5.56 -2.14
CA ARG A 66 7.34 6.77 -1.61
C ARG A 66 6.86 7.13 -0.21
N THR A 67 5.58 6.91 0.09
CA THR A 67 4.98 7.10 1.42
C THR A 67 5.62 6.17 2.45
N VAL A 68 5.72 4.88 2.11
CA VAL A 68 6.38 3.86 2.95
C VAL A 68 7.85 4.22 3.15
N ALA A 69 8.56 4.59 2.09
CA ALA A 69 9.96 5.00 2.17
C ALA A 69 10.23 6.15 3.14
N ARG A 70 9.29 7.10 3.25
CA ARG A 70 9.42 8.27 4.12
C ARG A 70 8.99 8.04 5.56
N THR A 71 8.00 7.17 5.74
CA THR A 71 7.38 6.95 7.05
C THR A 71 8.07 5.83 7.80
N ILE A 72 8.40 4.75 7.09
CA ILE A 72 8.92 3.50 7.68
C ILE A 72 10.38 3.31 7.31
N GLY A 73 10.72 3.43 6.02
CA GLY A 73 12.09 3.27 5.54
C GLY A 73 12.17 2.58 4.18
N GLU A 74 13.39 2.38 3.71
CA GLU A 74 13.66 1.77 2.40
C GLU A 74 13.60 0.25 2.45
N GLY A 75 13.16 -0.35 1.34
CA GLY A 75 12.97 -1.81 1.23
C GLY A 75 12.19 -2.20 -0.02
N VAL A 76 11.98 -3.49 -0.23
CA VAL A 76 11.05 -3.97 -1.26
C VAL A 76 9.71 -4.24 -0.59
N LEU A 77 8.69 -3.49 -0.97
CA LEU A 77 7.32 -3.65 -0.50
C LEU A 77 6.60 -4.67 -1.39
N VAL A 78 6.14 -5.77 -0.80
CA VAL A 78 5.34 -6.78 -1.50
C VAL A 78 3.87 -6.35 -1.47
N VAL A 79 3.34 -6.00 -2.63
CA VAL A 79 1.99 -5.43 -2.79
C VAL A 79 1.10 -6.42 -3.51
N ASP A 80 -0.05 -6.73 -2.92
CA ASP A 80 -1.15 -7.39 -3.61
C ASP A 80 -2.07 -6.35 -4.24
N ILE A 81 -1.98 -6.20 -5.56
CA ILE A 81 -2.79 -5.25 -6.31
C ILE A 81 -4.11 -5.91 -6.69
N VAL A 82 -5.20 -5.27 -6.27
CA VAL A 82 -6.57 -5.67 -6.58
C VAL A 82 -7.14 -4.75 -7.66
N SER A 83 -7.17 -5.23 -8.90
CA SER A 83 -7.72 -4.49 -10.05
C SER A 83 -9.05 -5.08 -10.51
N GLY A 84 -10.02 -4.22 -10.87
CA GLY A 84 -11.24 -4.58 -11.63
C GLY A 84 -12.49 -4.98 -10.82
N PRO A 85 -13.69 -4.93 -11.43
CA PRO A 85 -14.94 -5.37 -10.80
C PRO A 85 -15.06 -6.92 -10.83
N GLU A 86 -15.00 -7.50 -9.63
CA GLU A 86 -15.26 -8.90 -9.25
C GLU A 86 -14.21 -10.02 -9.52
N ARG A 87 -13.60 -10.44 -8.40
CA ARG A 87 -13.53 -11.82 -7.85
C ARG A 87 -12.71 -12.90 -8.60
N ALA A 88 -11.39 -12.96 -8.33
CA ALA A 88 -10.68 -14.24 -8.10
C ALA A 88 -9.21 -14.11 -7.67
N GLY A 89 -8.58 -12.93 -7.73
CA GLY A 89 -7.16 -12.86 -7.38
C GLY A 89 -6.59 -11.45 -7.26
N TYR A 90 -5.37 -11.38 -6.76
CA TYR A 90 -4.53 -10.19 -6.76
C TYR A 90 -3.36 -10.41 -7.72
N ARG A 91 -2.79 -9.33 -8.25
CA ARG A 91 -1.47 -9.35 -8.87
C ARG A 91 -0.45 -8.98 -7.79
N ARG A 92 0.37 -9.92 -7.37
CA ARG A 92 1.47 -9.66 -6.43
C ARG A 92 2.65 -9.03 -7.17
N VAL A 93 3.19 -7.95 -6.63
CA VAL A 93 4.37 -7.27 -7.16
C VAL A 93 5.31 -6.84 -6.03
N GLY A 94 6.61 -6.85 -6.28
CA GLY A 94 7.58 -6.17 -5.40
C GLY A 94 7.84 -4.75 -5.90
N VAL A 95 7.79 -3.76 -5.01
CA VAL A 95 8.00 -2.34 -5.36
C VAL A 95 9.12 -1.76 -4.49
N SER A 96 10.12 -1.14 -5.10
CA SER A 96 11.21 -0.50 -4.36
C SER A 96 10.73 0.77 -3.67
N CYS A 97 10.84 0.79 -2.34
CA CYS A 97 10.63 1.97 -1.51
C CYS A 97 11.95 2.73 -1.41
N VAL A 98 12.03 3.89 -2.07
CA VAL A 98 13.24 4.74 -2.12
C VAL A 98 12.98 6.08 -1.46
N SER A 99 13.85 6.49 -0.54
CA SER A 99 13.71 7.73 0.25
C SER A 99 14.58 8.88 -0.29
N HIS A 100 15.38 8.63 -1.34
CA HIS A 100 16.29 9.62 -1.93
C HIS A 100 15.56 10.94 -2.25
N ARG A 101 16.21 12.04 -1.89
CA ARG A 101 15.68 13.39 -2.14
C ARG A 101 16.05 13.85 -3.54
N GLY A 102 15.24 14.72 -4.12
CA GLY A 102 15.53 15.33 -5.43
C GLY A 102 15.26 14.43 -6.65
N MET A 103 14.65 13.26 -6.46
CA MET A 103 14.11 12.49 -7.57
C MET A 103 12.92 13.22 -8.18
N SER A 104 12.88 13.29 -9.51
CA SER A 104 11.74 13.79 -10.28
C SER A 104 10.55 12.81 -10.26
N GLY A 105 9.35 13.29 -10.60
CA GLY A 105 8.15 12.44 -10.73
C GLY A 105 8.35 11.21 -11.62
N PRO A 106 8.91 11.34 -12.84
CA PRO A 106 9.21 10.19 -13.70
C PRO A 106 10.23 9.21 -13.10
N GLU A 107 11.22 9.69 -12.34
CA GLU A 107 12.19 8.82 -11.65
C GLU A 107 11.55 8.05 -10.50
N LEU A 108 10.66 8.69 -9.73
CA LEU A 108 9.87 8.02 -8.68
C LEU A 108 8.94 6.97 -9.29
N LEU A 109 8.26 7.30 -10.38
CA LEU A 109 7.41 6.35 -11.12
C LEU A 109 8.23 5.17 -11.68
N ALA A 110 9.41 5.43 -12.21
CA ALA A 110 10.30 4.39 -12.71
C ALA A 110 10.82 3.47 -11.59
N ALA A 111 11.15 4.03 -10.42
CA ALA A 111 11.58 3.26 -9.25
C ALA A 111 10.47 2.36 -8.70
N ALA A 112 9.21 2.77 -8.84
CA ALA A 112 8.05 2.01 -8.41
C ALA A 112 7.63 0.89 -9.37
N ARG A 113 8.36 0.68 -10.48
CA ARG A 113 8.06 -0.43 -11.39
C ARG A 113 8.26 -1.77 -10.69
N PRO A 114 7.37 -2.75 -10.94
CA PRO A 114 7.50 -4.08 -10.35
C PRO A 114 8.89 -4.67 -10.58
N VAL A 115 9.54 -5.07 -9.49
CA VAL A 115 10.75 -5.89 -9.54
C VAL A 115 10.34 -7.31 -9.93
N ALA A 116 11.17 -7.99 -10.73
CA ALA A 116 10.91 -9.36 -11.16
C ALA A 116 10.71 -10.28 -9.95
N ASP A 117 9.63 -11.08 -9.98
CA ASP A 117 9.28 -12.05 -8.95
C ASP A 117 10.26 -13.24 -8.98
N ASN A 118 10.95 -13.50 -7.86
CA ASN A 118 11.85 -14.64 -7.70
C ASN A 118 11.13 -15.91 -7.21
N GLY A 119 9.80 -15.88 -7.02
CA GLY A 119 8.98 -17.07 -6.74
C GLY A 119 9.07 -17.59 -5.30
N GLU A 120 9.76 -16.90 -4.39
CA GLU A 120 9.62 -17.14 -2.96
C GLU A 120 8.28 -16.56 -2.52
N HIS A 121 7.38 -17.42 -2.04
CA HIS A 121 6.01 -17.07 -1.64
C HIS A 121 6.01 -16.19 -0.38
N LEU A 122 6.49 -14.95 -0.49
CA LEU A 122 6.40 -13.94 0.54
C LEU A 122 4.93 -13.53 0.66
N SER A 123 4.42 -13.51 1.90
CA SER A 123 3.13 -12.86 2.18
C SER A 123 3.20 -11.41 1.73
N ALA A 124 2.11 -10.88 1.18
CA ALA A 124 2.06 -9.45 0.88
C ALA A 124 2.13 -8.63 2.17
N ASP A 125 2.90 -7.54 2.11
CA ASP A 125 2.99 -6.53 3.15
C ASP A 125 1.71 -5.68 3.17
N VAL A 126 1.16 -5.39 1.98
CA VAL A 126 0.01 -4.51 1.83
C VAL A 126 -0.90 -4.93 0.67
N GLU A 127 -2.21 -4.84 0.88
CA GLU A 127 -3.19 -4.85 -0.21
C GLU A 127 -3.39 -3.43 -0.76
N PHE A 128 -3.35 -3.27 -2.08
CA PHE A 128 -3.60 -2.01 -2.75
C PHE A 128 -4.77 -2.14 -3.72
N ALA A 129 -5.74 -1.24 -3.63
CA ALA A 129 -6.87 -1.20 -4.57
C ALA A 129 -7.18 0.24 -5.02
N TYR A 130 -7.42 0.41 -6.33
CA TYR A 130 -7.89 1.67 -6.90
C TYR A 130 -9.18 1.49 -7.72
N GLY A 131 -10.17 2.35 -7.48
CA GLY A 131 -11.43 2.44 -8.23
C GLY A 131 -12.51 1.43 -7.84
N GLY A 132 -12.15 0.18 -7.54
CA GLY A 132 -13.08 -0.84 -7.05
C GLY A 132 -13.45 -0.66 -5.58
N GLY A 133 -14.65 -1.10 -5.19
CA GLY A 133 -15.05 -1.16 -3.78
C GLY A 133 -14.25 -2.23 -3.01
N PRO A 134 -14.15 -2.12 -1.67
CA PRO A 134 -13.45 -3.10 -0.85
C PRO A 134 -13.99 -4.51 -1.11
N ARG A 135 -13.11 -5.51 -1.11
CA ARG A 135 -13.55 -6.90 -1.06
C ARG A 135 -14.35 -7.11 0.22
N SER A 136 -15.62 -7.49 0.08
CA SER A 136 -16.41 -7.92 1.22
C SER A 136 -15.82 -9.23 1.77
N GLY A 137 -15.36 -9.19 3.02
CA GLY A 137 -15.21 -10.39 3.85
C GLY A 137 -13.82 -11.01 4.01
N GLN A 138 -12.75 -10.43 3.45
CA GLN A 138 -11.38 -10.92 3.68
C GLN A 138 -10.57 -9.88 4.48
N CYS A 139 -10.18 -10.25 5.70
CA CYS A 139 -9.20 -9.53 6.52
C CYS A 139 -7.90 -10.33 6.49
N GLU A 140 -7.36 -10.58 5.30
CA GLU A 140 -6.17 -11.44 5.16
C GLU A 140 -4.87 -10.64 5.26
N HIS A 141 -4.93 -9.34 4.95
CA HIS A 141 -3.76 -8.47 4.90
C HIS A 141 -3.61 -7.65 6.19
N PRO A 142 -2.42 -7.63 6.81
CA PRO A 142 -2.11 -6.78 7.97
C PRO A 142 -2.28 -5.28 7.69
N LEU A 143 -2.09 -4.85 6.44
CA LEU A 143 -2.33 -3.50 5.97
C LEU A 143 -3.02 -3.52 4.61
N ALA A 144 -3.97 -2.63 4.40
CA ALA A 144 -4.63 -2.43 3.11
C ALA A 144 -4.90 -0.94 2.89
N VAL A 145 -4.66 -0.45 1.68
CA VAL A 145 -5.00 0.91 1.25
C VAL A 145 -5.95 0.84 0.06
N HIS A 146 -7.16 1.36 0.25
CA HIS A 146 -8.20 1.40 -0.77
C HIS A 146 -8.47 2.84 -1.18
N ILE A 147 -8.34 3.11 -2.48
CA ILE A 147 -8.48 4.43 -3.07
C ILE A 147 -9.67 4.38 -4.01
N ARG A 148 -10.75 5.06 -3.68
CA ARG A 148 -11.99 5.08 -4.47
C ARG A 148 -12.34 6.50 -4.87
N ARG A 149 -12.96 6.65 -6.03
CA ARG A 149 -13.58 7.94 -6.38
C ARG A 149 -14.83 8.11 -5.53
N ASP A 150 -14.85 9.16 -4.72
CA ASP A 150 -15.98 9.50 -3.83
C ASP A 150 -16.99 10.40 -4.57
N SER A 151 -16.48 11.27 -5.44
CA SER A 151 -17.26 12.09 -6.37
C SER A 151 -16.58 12.19 -7.74
N ALA A 152 -17.09 13.05 -8.63
CA ALA A 152 -16.43 13.35 -9.90
C ALA A 152 -15.05 13.99 -9.71
N THR A 153 -14.83 14.67 -8.57
CA THR A 153 -13.62 15.47 -8.33
C THR A 153 -12.83 15.01 -7.11
N THR A 154 -13.36 14.19 -6.21
CA THR A 154 -12.65 13.78 -4.98
C THR A 154 -12.40 12.28 -4.92
N MET A 155 -11.31 11.90 -4.24
CA MET A 155 -10.99 10.49 -3.95
C MET A 155 -10.98 10.26 -2.44
N ARG A 156 -11.52 9.13 -1.99
CA ARG A 156 -11.46 8.67 -0.61
C ARG A 156 -10.37 7.61 -0.49
N LEU A 157 -9.57 7.74 0.56
CA LEU A 157 -8.52 6.82 0.95
C LEU A 157 -8.94 6.15 2.26
N ASP A 158 -8.92 4.84 2.30
CA ASP A 158 -9.15 4.07 3.51
C ASP A 158 -7.98 3.13 3.76
N TRP A 159 -7.29 3.38 4.86
CA TRP A 159 -6.23 2.55 5.39
C TRP A 159 -6.83 1.61 6.42
N ARG A 160 -6.88 0.32 6.11
CA ARG A 160 -7.33 -0.72 7.04
C ARG A 160 -6.13 -1.50 7.53
N PHE A 161 -6.05 -1.77 8.83
CA PHE A 161 -4.87 -2.41 9.40
C PHE A 161 -5.18 -3.28 10.61
N ASP A 162 -4.34 -4.30 10.82
CA ASP A 162 -4.32 -5.12 12.04
C ASP A 162 -3.73 -4.32 13.20
N SER A 163 -4.58 -3.90 14.13
CA SER A 163 -4.18 -3.10 15.30
C SER A 163 -3.28 -3.84 16.29
N ARG A 164 -3.06 -5.15 16.11
CA ARG A 164 -2.08 -5.93 16.87
C ARG A 164 -0.66 -5.75 16.32
N GLY A 165 -0.54 -5.40 15.04
CA GLY A 165 0.73 -5.29 14.32
C GLY A 165 1.14 -3.87 13.96
N PHE A 166 0.17 -2.94 13.87
CA PHE A 166 0.42 -1.53 13.57
C PHE A 166 -0.14 -0.62 14.65
N ASP A 167 0.68 0.33 15.09
CA ASP A 167 0.23 1.44 15.90
C ASP A 167 -0.62 2.40 15.06
N HIS A 168 -1.69 2.93 15.66
CA HIS A 168 -2.57 3.88 14.97
C HIS A 168 -1.80 5.12 14.50
N CYS A 169 -0.78 5.57 15.25
CA CYS A 169 0.05 6.71 14.85
C CYS A 169 0.83 6.42 13.55
N THR A 170 1.39 5.22 13.39
CA THR A 170 2.12 4.81 12.18
C THR A 170 1.21 4.89 10.96
N VAL A 171 -0.01 4.36 11.06
CA VAL A 171 -0.97 4.37 9.94
C VAL A 171 -1.52 5.78 9.67
N GLN A 172 -1.68 6.59 10.71
CA GLN A 172 -2.02 8.00 10.55
C GLN A 172 -0.92 8.76 9.81
N GLU A 173 0.36 8.56 10.17
CA GLU A 173 1.48 9.17 9.47
C GLU A 173 1.56 8.72 7.99
N LEU A 174 1.33 7.43 7.69
CA LEU A 174 1.20 6.95 6.32
C LEU A 174 0.09 7.70 5.56
N SER A 175 -1.08 7.86 6.18
CA SER A 175 -2.19 8.61 5.58
C SER A 175 -1.87 10.08 5.34
N GLU A 176 -1.09 10.72 6.23
CA GLU A 176 -0.68 12.12 6.11
C GLU A 176 0.45 12.32 5.09
N GLN A 177 1.37 11.36 4.96
CA GLN A 177 2.46 11.40 4.00
C GLN A 177 2.01 11.08 2.57
N PHE A 178 0.94 10.30 2.39
CA PHE A 178 0.49 9.86 1.06
C PHE A 178 0.17 11.01 0.10
N PRO A 179 -0.60 12.05 0.48
CA PRO A 179 -0.82 13.22 -0.37
C PRO A 179 0.48 13.94 -0.75
N LEU A 180 1.45 14.03 0.17
CA LEU A 180 2.74 14.69 -0.08
C LEU A 180 3.58 13.90 -1.07
N ALA A 181 3.63 12.57 -0.90
CA ALA A 181 4.29 11.67 -1.84
C ALA A 181 3.64 11.71 -3.22
N LEU A 182 2.31 11.81 -3.28
CA LEU A 182 1.58 11.93 -4.54
C LEU A 182 1.95 13.21 -5.29
N ILE A 183 2.01 14.35 -4.58
CA ILE A 183 2.47 15.62 -5.17
C ILE A 183 3.85 15.46 -5.77
N GLU A 184 4.79 14.81 -5.08
CA GLU A 184 6.15 14.59 -5.61
C GLU A 184 6.15 13.73 -6.88
N VAL A 185 5.32 12.70 -6.93
CA VAL A 185 5.21 11.82 -8.09
C VAL A 185 4.57 12.55 -9.28
N THR A 186 3.58 13.41 -9.04
CA THR A 186 2.88 14.14 -10.11
C THR A 186 3.59 15.43 -10.53
N SER A 187 4.46 15.98 -9.68
CA SER A 187 5.29 17.15 -9.98
C SER A 187 6.46 16.75 -10.89
N GLY A 188 6.27 16.87 -12.20
CA GLY A 188 7.28 16.63 -13.24
C GLY A 188 7.37 17.77 -14.23
#